data_AF-A0A1W6ZQC3-F1
#
_entry.id   AF-A0A1W6ZQC3-F1
#
_cell.length_a   1.000
_cell.length_b   1.000
_cell.length_c   1.000
_cell.angle_alpha   90.00
_cell.angle_beta   90.00
_cell.angle_gamma   90.00
#
_symmetry.space_group_name_H-M   'P 1'
#
loop_
_entity.id
_entity.type
_entity.pdbx_description
1 polymer ?
#
loop_
_entity_poly.entity_id
_entity_poly.type
_entity_poly.pdbx_seq_one_letter_code
_entity_poly.pdbx_strand_id
1 'polypeptide(L)'
;MARKKISKTKTSAAKFHDLRAHDPHHAQFSDQGWFSKTALVISHWAGKPATFLIATAVVIVWALSGPLFGYSDTWQLVINTSTTIITFLMVFLIQNTQNRDTAAMQVKLAELIVRLHGADNKLATAEDMSDEDLEQLHRSYKKQAEHVLASLNERRAKKPDTTT
;
A
#
# COMPACT_ATOMS: atom_id res chain seq x y z
N MET A 1 -6.40 -53.63 51.55
CA MET A 1 -5.70 -53.37 50.27
C MET A 1 -6.18 -52.05 49.69
N ALA A 2 -5.38 -50.97 49.76
CA ALA A 2 -5.73 -49.70 49.12
C ALA A 2 -4.48 -48.91 48.67
N ARG A 3 -4.29 -48.93 47.35
CA ARG A 3 -3.96 -47.79 46.47
C ARG A 3 -2.59 -47.12 46.59
N LYS A 4 -1.65 -47.77 45.89
CA LYS A 4 -0.60 -47.16 45.06
C LYS A 4 -1.18 -46.09 44.10
N LYS A 5 -0.93 -44.79 44.32
CA LYS A 5 -1.02 -43.69 43.33
C LYS A 5 -0.56 -42.35 43.94
N ILE A 6 0.75 -42.14 44.13
CA ILE A 6 1.30 -40.83 44.56
C ILE A 6 2.34 -40.24 43.58
N SER A 7 2.78 -40.96 42.54
CA SER A 7 3.94 -40.54 41.75
C SER A 7 3.64 -39.95 40.35
N LYS A 8 2.60 -39.13 40.15
CA LYS A 8 2.36 -38.54 38.80
C LYS A 8 2.03 -37.04 38.74
N THR A 9 1.86 -36.33 39.85
CA THR A 9 1.34 -34.94 39.80
C THR A 9 2.39 -33.84 39.93
N LYS A 10 3.62 -34.11 40.39
CA LYS A 10 4.65 -33.06 40.55
C LYS A 10 5.56 -32.84 39.34
N THR A 11 5.63 -33.78 38.39
CA THR A 11 6.55 -33.68 37.24
C THR A 11 5.99 -32.84 36.08
N SER A 12 4.68 -32.56 36.07
CA SER A 12 4.05 -31.81 34.96
C SER A 12 4.19 -30.29 35.10
N ALA A 13 4.24 -29.76 36.33
CA ALA A 13 4.29 -28.32 36.56
C ALA A 13 5.69 -27.72 36.29
N ALA A 14 6.76 -28.45 36.61
CA ALA A 14 8.13 -28.00 36.34
C ALA A 14 8.46 -28.01 34.83
N LYS A 15 7.87 -28.94 34.07
CA LYS A 15 8.11 -29.06 32.62
C LYS A 15 7.40 -27.98 31.79
N PHE A 16 6.33 -27.39 32.31
CA PHE A 16 5.60 -26.30 31.65
C PHE A 16 6.22 -24.92 31.87
N HIS A 17 7.01 -24.75 32.93
CA HIS A 17 7.67 -23.47 33.23
C HIS A 17 8.98 -23.29 32.42
N ASP A 18 9.59 -24.39 32.00
CA ASP A 18 10.82 -24.43 31.19
C ASP A 18 10.56 -24.27 29.68
N LEU A 19 9.34 -24.55 29.22
CA LEU A 19 8.92 -24.38 27.82
C LEU A 19 8.57 -22.93 27.43
N ARG A 20 8.64 -21.98 28.38
CA ARG A 20 8.41 -20.56 28.13
C ARG A 20 9.71 -19.78 27.86
N ALA A 21 10.85 -20.45 27.92
CA ALA A 21 12.17 -19.83 27.77
C ALA A 21 12.86 -20.30 26.48
N HIS A 22 12.13 -20.35 25.37
CA HIS A 22 12.75 -20.41 24.05
C HIS A 22 11.88 -19.73 23.00
N ASP A 23 11.91 -18.40 22.98
CA ASP A 23 11.61 -17.61 21.79
C ASP A 23 12.93 -17.33 21.04
N PRO A 24 13.30 -18.13 20.02
CA PRO A 24 14.28 -17.70 19.04
C PRO A 24 13.56 -16.92 17.93
N HIS A 25 12.91 -15.81 18.27
CA HIS A 25 12.34 -14.85 17.30
C HIS A 25 13.05 -13.49 17.39
N HIS A 26 14.36 -13.49 17.60
CA HIS A 26 15.19 -12.29 17.62
C HIS A 26 16.27 -12.34 16.53
N ALA A 27 15.88 -12.39 15.26
CA ALA A 27 16.80 -12.09 14.15
C ALA A 27 16.10 -11.73 12.84
N GLN A 28 14.99 -10.99 12.86
CA GLN A 28 14.33 -10.65 11.58
C GLN A 28 13.64 -9.29 11.52
N PHE A 29 14.20 -8.25 12.14
CA PHE A 29 13.80 -6.87 11.83
C PHE A 29 14.96 -5.89 12.04
N SER A 30 15.77 -5.62 11.01
CA SER A 30 16.60 -4.41 11.02
C SER A 30 17.08 -3.87 9.67
N ASP A 31 16.51 -4.28 8.52
CA ASP A 31 16.91 -3.70 7.22
C ASP A 31 15.83 -2.91 6.48
N GLN A 32 14.54 -3.09 6.78
CA GLN A 32 13.47 -2.29 6.14
C GLN A 32 13.30 -0.89 6.77
N GLY A 33 13.76 -0.69 8.01
CA GLY A 33 13.55 0.56 8.72
C GLY A 33 14.30 1.75 8.13
N TRP A 34 15.54 1.57 7.66
CA TRP A 34 16.38 2.67 7.21
C TRP A 34 16.04 3.12 5.79
N PHE A 35 15.81 2.18 4.86
CA PHE A 35 15.40 2.48 3.50
C PHE A 35 14.03 3.15 3.46
N SER A 36 13.04 2.61 4.18
CA SER A 36 11.71 3.23 4.23
C SER A 36 11.74 4.63 4.87
N LYS A 37 12.58 4.86 5.89
CA LYS A 37 12.76 6.18 6.49
C LYS A 37 13.44 7.17 5.54
N THR A 38 14.51 6.77 4.88
CA THR A 38 15.21 7.63 3.90
C THR A 38 14.33 7.91 2.69
N ALA A 39 13.65 6.91 2.14
CA ALA A 39 12.70 7.08 1.05
C ALA A 39 11.59 8.06 1.40
N LEU A 40 11.03 7.98 2.62
CA LEU A 40 9.99 8.89 3.09
C LEU A 40 10.48 10.34 3.24
N VAL A 41 11.71 10.51 3.76
CA VAL A 41 12.31 11.84 3.88
C VAL A 41 12.55 12.40 2.49
N ILE A 42 13.19 11.65 1.59
CA ILE A 42 13.49 12.09 0.23
C ILE A 42 12.21 12.43 -0.53
N SER A 43 11.16 11.60 -0.46
CA SER A 43 9.89 11.86 -1.14
C SER A 43 9.18 13.10 -0.58
N HIS A 44 9.19 13.29 0.74
CA HIS A 44 8.60 14.47 1.37
C HIS A 44 9.34 15.76 0.98
N TRP A 45 10.67 15.72 0.88
CA TRP A 45 11.45 16.86 0.40
C TRP A 45 11.27 17.08 -1.10
N ALA A 46 11.25 16.02 -1.93
CA ALA A 46 11.05 16.12 -3.37
C ALA A 46 9.69 16.76 -3.73
N GLY A 47 8.66 16.58 -2.91
CA GLY A 47 7.34 17.17 -3.11
C GLY A 47 7.19 18.65 -2.70
N LYS A 48 8.20 19.26 -2.06
CA LYS A 48 8.13 20.66 -1.61
C LYS A 48 8.44 21.65 -2.74
N PRO A 49 7.64 22.73 -2.90
CA PRO A 49 7.92 23.78 -3.89
C PRO A 49 9.31 24.44 -3.76
N ALA A 50 9.81 24.59 -2.53
CA ALA A 50 11.15 25.13 -2.28
C ALA A 50 12.27 24.25 -2.85
N THR A 51 12.10 22.93 -2.84
CA THR A 51 13.07 21.98 -3.39
C THR A 51 13.17 22.10 -4.90
N PHE A 52 12.04 22.35 -5.58
CA PHE A 52 12.02 22.64 -7.01
C PHE A 52 12.83 23.89 -7.33
N LEU A 53 12.62 25.00 -6.60
CA LEU A 53 13.39 26.23 -6.80
C LEU A 53 14.89 26.03 -6.60
N ILE A 54 15.29 25.28 -5.58
CA ILE A 54 16.70 24.93 -5.33
C ILE A 54 17.26 24.09 -6.50
N ALA A 55 16.54 23.06 -6.93
CA ALA A 55 16.96 22.23 -8.05
C ALA A 55 17.10 23.05 -9.34
N THR A 56 16.14 23.94 -9.63
CA THR A 56 16.22 24.86 -10.77
C THR A 56 17.43 25.78 -10.68
N ALA A 57 17.70 26.35 -9.50
CA ALA A 57 18.87 27.20 -9.30
C ALA A 57 20.18 26.44 -9.54
N VAL A 58 20.28 25.19 -9.07
CA VAL A 58 21.44 24.32 -9.34
C VAL A 58 21.61 24.07 -10.83
N VAL A 59 20.53 23.78 -11.56
CA VAL A 59 20.57 23.59 -13.02
C VAL A 59 21.01 24.87 -13.74
N ILE A 60 20.56 26.03 -13.30
CA ILE A 60 20.98 27.33 -13.87
C ILE A 60 22.48 27.57 -13.63
N VAL A 61 22.97 27.36 -12.40
CA VAL A 61 24.39 27.50 -12.08
C VAL A 61 25.23 26.54 -12.91
N TRP A 62 24.76 25.30 -13.12
CA TRP A 62 25.42 24.34 -13.98
C TRP A 62 25.43 24.79 -15.45
N ALA A 63 24.31 25.30 -15.98
CA ALA A 63 24.22 25.85 -17.33
C ALA A 63 25.22 27.00 -17.54
N LEU A 64 25.32 27.91 -16.56
CA LEU A 64 26.23 29.05 -16.59
C LEU A 64 27.71 28.66 -16.48
N SER A 65 28.03 27.46 -15.98
CA SER A 65 29.41 26.96 -15.99
C SER A 65 29.82 26.45 -17.38
N GLY A 66 28.86 26.12 -18.26
CA GLY A 66 29.10 25.60 -19.61
C GLY A 66 30.10 26.39 -20.47
N PRO A 67 29.99 27.74 -20.55
CA PRO A 67 30.96 28.57 -21.28
C PRO A 67 32.40 28.46 -20.78
N LEU A 68 32.63 28.22 -19.48
CA LEU A 68 33.98 28.03 -18.93
C LEU A 68 34.63 26.71 -19.40
N PHE A 69 33.80 25.70 -19.70
CA PHE A 69 34.22 24.38 -20.17
C PHE A 69 34.01 24.17 -21.67
N GLY A 70 33.66 25.23 -22.41
CA GLY A 70 33.41 25.15 -23.86
C GLY A 70 32.29 24.19 -24.25
N TYR A 71 31.31 23.95 -23.36
CA TYR A 71 30.24 22.95 -23.56
C TYR A 71 30.77 21.55 -23.94
N SER A 72 31.88 21.13 -23.33
CA SER A 72 32.55 19.86 -23.61
C SER A 72 31.65 18.62 -23.45
N ASP A 73 32.05 17.53 -24.09
CA ASP A 73 31.37 16.23 -23.95
C ASP A 73 31.32 15.77 -22.49
N THR A 74 32.36 16.03 -21.70
CA THR A 74 32.38 15.73 -20.26
C THR A 74 31.34 16.55 -19.49
N TRP A 75 31.17 17.83 -19.83
CA TRP A 75 30.17 18.70 -19.20
C TRP A 75 28.74 18.20 -19.45
N GLN A 76 28.45 17.72 -20.67
CA GLN A 76 27.15 17.12 -21.01
C GLN A 76 26.97 15.73 -20.39
N LEU A 77 28.03 14.91 -20.39
CA LEU A 77 28.03 13.55 -19.84
C LEU A 77 27.67 13.57 -18.35
N VAL A 78 28.26 14.48 -17.57
CA VAL A 78 28.03 14.56 -16.13
C VAL A 78 26.55 14.77 -15.80
N ILE A 79 25.87 15.71 -16.46
CA ILE A 79 24.46 15.98 -16.16
C ILE A 79 23.53 14.86 -16.66
N ASN A 80 23.82 14.28 -17.82
CA ASN A 80 23.02 13.20 -18.40
C ASN A 80 23.13 11.93 -17.55
N THR A 81 24.35 11.51 -17.21
CA THR A 81 24.59 10.34 -16.36
C THR A 81 24.02 10.53 -14.96
N SER A 82 24.20 11.72 -14.36
CA SER A 82 23.67 12.00 -13.02
C SER A 82 22.16 11.95 -12.98
N THR A 83 21.49 12.60 -13.95
CA THR A 83 20.02 12.61 -14.01
C THR A 83 19.48 11.21 -14.26
N THR A 84 20.15 10.40 -15.08
CA THR A 84 19.75 9.01 -15.33
C THR A 84 19.80 8.17 -14.05
N ILE A 85 20.90 8.25 -13.29
CA ILE A 85 21.04 7.54 -12.00
C ILE A 85 19.97 8.02 -11.01
N ILE A 86 19.80 9.34 -10.85
CA ILE A 86 18.80 9.91 -9.94
C ILE A 86 17.40 9.45 -10.33
N THR A 87 17.06 9.49 -11.63
CA THR A 87 15.76 9.06 -12.13
C THR A 87 15.53 7.57 -11.84
N PHE A 88 16.52 6.72 -12.11
CA PHE A 88 16.43 5.29 -11.83
C PHE A 88 16.18 5.02 -10.33
N LEU A 89 16.92 5.68 -9.45
CA LEU A 89 16.69 5.61 -8.00
C LEU A 89 15.31 6.15 -7.62
N MET A 90 14.88 7.26 -8.23
CA MET A 90 13.59 7.89 -7.97
C MET A 90 12.44 6.95 -8.30
N VAL A 91 12.54 6.14 -9.37
CA VAL A 91 11.52 5.13 -9.68
C VAL A 91 11.34 4.16 -8.51
N PHE A 92 12.41 3.63 -7.92
CA PHE A 92 12.30 2.76 -6.75
C PHE A 92 11.75 3.48 -5.52
N LEU A 93 12.17 4.73 -5.28
CA LEU A 93 11.67 5.52 -4.15
C LEU A 93 10.17 5.82 -4.28
N ILE A 94 9.73 6.19 -5.48
CA ILE A 94 8.33 6.41 -5.80
C ILE A 94 7.56 5.11 -5.64
N GLN A 95 8.03 4.00 -6.23
CA GLN A 95 7.36 2.70 -6.10
C GLN A 95 7.22 2.26 -4.65
N ASN A 96 8.26 2.40 -3.82
CA ASN A 96 8.19 2.07 -2.40
C ASN A 96 7.17 2.95 -1.65
N THR A 97 7.16 4.26 -1.91
CA THR A 97 6.22 5.18 -1.27
C THR A 97 4.79 4.92 -1.74
N GLN A 98 4.58 4.77 -3.04
CA GLN A 98 3.30 4.47 -3.66
C GLN A 98 2.74 3.12 -3.20
N ASN A 99 3.56 2.07 -3.11
CA ASN A 99 3.10 0.76 -2.64
C ASN A 99 2.55 0.84 -1.21
N ARG A 100 3.27 1.55 -0.33
CA ARG A 100 2.83 1.75 1.05
C ARG A 100 1.57 2.60 1.17
N ASP A 101 1.49 3.67 0.38
CA ASP A 101 0.32 4.56 0.38
C ASP A 101 -0.92 3.86 -0.19
N THR A 102 -0.77 3.03 -1.22
CA THR A 102 -1.85 2.18 -1.78
C THR A 102 -2.37 1.19 -0.73
N ALA A 103 -1.50 0.47 -0.03
CA ALA A 103 -1.91 -0.45 1.05
C ALA A 103 -2.66 0.29 2.17
N ALA A 104 -2.18 1.47 2.57
CA ALA A 104 -2.86 2.28 3.57
C ALA A 104 -4.25 2.77 3.10
N MET A 105 -4.41 3.08 1.80
CA MET A 105 -5.71 3.42 1.23
C MET A 105 -6.66 2.22 1.22
N GLN A 106 -6.19 1.03 0.82
CA GLN A 106 -6.98 -0.21 0.82
C GLN A 106 -7.55 -0.50 2.22
N VAL A 107 -6.71 -0.47 3.26
CA VAL A 107 -7.15 -0.69 4.66
C VAL A 107 -8.20 0.34 5.10
N LYS A 108 -8.01 1.61 4.76
CA LYS A 108 -8.98 2.67 5.10
C LYS A 108 -10.32 2.47 4.40
N LEU A 109 -10.32 2.05 3.14
CA LEU A 109 -11.54 1.75 2.38
C LEU A 109 -12.23 0.47 2.89
N ALA A 110 -11.45 -0.56 3.22
CA ALA A 110 -11.96 -1.79 3.81
C ALA A 110 -12.73 -1.52 5.12
N GLU A 111 -12.15 -0.72 6.02
CA GLU A 111 -12.82 -0.32 7.27
C GLU A 111 -14.13 0.43 7.01
N LEU A 112 -14.17 1.31 5.99
CA LEU A 112 -15.39 2.05 5.63
C LEU A 112 -16.47 1.12 5.06
N ILE A 113 -16.10 0.15 4.21
CA ILE A 113 -17.02 -0.84 3.62
C ILE A 113 -17.61 -1.72 4.71
N VAL A 114 -16.77 -2.25 5.62
CA VAL A 114 -17.22 -3.13 6.72
C VAL A 114 -18.19 -2.42 7.67
N ARG A 115 -18.07 -1.09 7.84
CA ARG A 115 -18.98 -0.31 8.69
C ARG A 115 -20.23 0.21 7.97
N LEU A 116 -20.30 0.12 6.64
CA LEU A 116 -21.44 0.60 5.87
C LEU A 116 -22.57 -0.43 5.87
N HIS A 117 -23.71 -0.11 6.49
CA HIS A 117 -24.89 -0.97 6.47
C HIS A 117 -25.37 -1.22 5.02
N GLY A 118 -25.39 -2.49 4.62
CA GLY A 118 -25.86 -2.92 3.30
C GLY A 118 -24.78 -3.14 2.25
N ALA A 119 -23.50 -2.90 2.56
CA ALA A 119 -22.38 -3.31 1.71
C ALA A 119 -22.01 -4.77 1.98
N ASP A 120 -21.67 -5.54 0.93
CA ASP A 120 -21.13 -6.89 1.12
C ASP A 120 -19.67 -6.80 1.57
N ASN A 121 -19.36 -7.38 2.74
CA ASN A 121 -18.00 -7.41 3.29
C ASN A 121 -16.98 -8.03 2.33
N LYS A 122 -17.40 -8.85 1.35
CA LYS A 122 -16.52 -9.37 0.30
C LYS A 122 -15.85 -8.28 -0.53
N LEU A 123 -16.45 -7.08 -0.63
CA LEU A 123 -15.84 -5.94 -1.32
C LEU A 123 -14.65 -5.35 -0.54
N ALA A 124 -14.58 -5.56 0.77
CA ALA A 124 -13.53 -4.99 1.61
C ALA A 124 -12.16 -5.67 1.41
N THR A 125 -12.13 -6.84 0.75
CA THR A 125 -10.91 -7.60 0.44
C THR A 125 -10.82 -7.90 -1.05
N ALA A 126 -11.39 -7.04 -1.90
CA ALA A 126 -11.47 -7.27 -3.34
C ALA A 126 -10.10 -7.25 -4.04
N GLU A 127 -9.11 -6.56 -3.47
CA GLU A 127 -7.74 -6.46 -3.95
C GLU A 127 -6.94 -7.76 -3.87
N ASP A 128 -7.33 -8.67 -2.96
CA ASP A 128 -6.68 -9.96 -2.73
C ASP A 128 -7.39 -11.12 -3.44
N MET A 129 -8.51 -10.84 -4.13
CA MET A 129 -9.29 -11.84 -4.84
C MET A 129 -8.58 -12.29 -6.13
N SER A 130 -8.78 -13.55 -6.52
CA SER A 130 -8.34 -14.01 -7.84
C SER A 130 -9.12 -13.28 -8.95
N ASP A 131 -8.53 -13.19 -10.14
CA ASP A 131 -9.20 -12.56 -11.29
C ASP A 131 -10.56 -13.21 -11.59
N GLU A 132 -10.66 -14.54 -11.44
CA GLU A 132 -11.92 -15.29 -11.64
C GLU A 132 -12.98 -14.92 -10.59
N ASP A 133 -12.59 -14.86 -9.31
CA ASP A 133 -13.49 -14.48 -8.21
C ASP A 133 -13.95 -13.02 -8.35
N LEU A 134 -13.04 -12.12 -8.75
CA LEU A 134 -13.31 -10.70 -8.95
C LEU A 134 -14.28 -10.50 -10.11
N GLU A 135 -14.12 -11.25 -11.19
CA GLU A 135 -15.04 -11.25 -12.33
C GLU A 135 -16.42 -11.84 -11.95
N GLN A 136 -16.45 -12.89 -11.12
CA GLN A 136 -17.70 -13.44 -10.59
C GLN A 136 -18.44 -12.46 -9.68
N LEU A 137 -17.70 -11.75 -8.83
CA LEU A 137 -18.25 -10.69 -7.98
C LEU A 137 -18.83 -9.56 -8.83
N HIS A 138 -18.07 -9.11 -9.84
CA HIS A 138 -18.51 -8.08 -10.79
C HIS A 138 -19.80 -8.49 -11.52
N ARG A 139 -19.87 -9.73 -12.03
CA ARG A 139 -21.07 -10.29 -12.67
C ARG A 139 -22.28 -10.29 -11.73
N SER A 140 -22.08 -10.64 -10.46
CA SER A 140 -23.15 -10.71 -9.46
C SER A 140 -23.73 -9.32 -9.16
N TYR A 141 -22.86 -8.31 -9.01
CA TYR A 141 -23.29 -6.92 -8.82
C TYR A 141 -23.98 -6.33 -10.05
N LYS A 142 -23.45 -6.63 -11.25
CA LYS A 142 -24.08 -6.19 -12.50
C LYS A 142 -25.53 -6.70 -12.61
N LYS A 143 -25.75 -7.98 -12.32
CA LYS A 143 -27.10 -8.58 -12.30
C LYS A 143 -28.02 -7.91 -11.27
N GLN A 144 -27.51 -7.62 -10.08
CA GLN A 144 -28.29 -6.91 -9.05
C GLN A 144 -28.67 -5.50 -9.52
N ALA A 145 -27.73 -4.75 -10.09
CA ALA A 145 -27.97 -3.42 -10.62
C ALA A 145 -29.02 -3.44 -11.75
N GLU A 146 -28.92 -4.39 -12.68
CA GLU A 146 -29.90 -4.59 -13.75
C GLU A 146 -31.30 -4.88 -13.19
N HIS A 147 -31.42 -5.73 -12.18
CA HIS A 147 -32.69 -6.04 -11.53
C HIS A 147 -33.30 -4.81 -10.83
N VAL A 148 -32.48 -4.03 -10.13
CA VAL A 148 -32.92 -2.76 -9.51
C VAL A 148 -33.41 -1.78 -10.57
N LEU A 149 -32.64 -1.58 -11.64
CA LEU A 149 -33.01 -0.69 -12.74
C LEU A 149 -34.31 -1.13 -13.44
N ALA A 150 -34.48 -2.43 -13.68
CA ALA A 150 -35.72 -2.98 -14.23
C ALA A 150 -36.92 -2.67 -13.33
N SER A 151 -36.78 -2.90 -12.01
CA SER A 151 -37.85 -2.62 -11.05
C SER A 151 -38.19 -1.12 -10.96
N LEU A 152 -37.22 -0.22 -11.13
CA LEU A 152 -37.44 1.22 -11.18
C LEU A 152 -38.16 1.64 -12.46
N ASN A 153 -37.81 1.03 -13.59
CA ASN A 153 -38.47 1.27 -14.88
C ASN A 153 -39.93 0.80 -14.87
N GLU A 154 -40.22 -0.37 -14.30
CA GLU A 154 -41.60 -0.85 -14.11
C GLU A 154 -42.41 0.08 -13.20
N ARG A 155 -41.82 0.55 -12.09
CA ARG A 155 -42.45 1.54 -11.20
C ARG A 155 -42.72 2.86 -11.92
N ARG A 156 -41.79 3.32 -12.77
CA ARG A 156 -41.96 4.53 -13.57
C ARG A 156 -43.07 4.36 -14.60
N ALA A 157 -43.17 3.21 -15.26
CA ALA A 157 -44.22 2.91 -16.23
C ALA A 157 -45.63 2.81 -15.60
N LYS A 158 -45.71 2.41 -14.33
CA LYS A 158 -46.97 2.26 -13.59
C LYS A 158 -47.48 3.56 -12.93
N LYS A 159 -46.67 4.63 -12.84
CA LYS A 159 -47.11 5.92 -12.30
C LYS A 159 -47.83 6.70 -13.42
N PRO A 160 -49.16 6.86 -13.39
CA PRO A 160 -49.86 7.64 -14.40
C PRO A 160 -49.52 9.12 -14.20
N ASP A 161 -49.29 9.81 -15.30
CA ASP A 161 -49.10 11.26 -15.33
C ASP A 161 -50.37 11.92 -14.81
N THR A 162 -50.31 12.41 -13.56
CA THR A 162 -51.42 13.06 -12.85
C THR A 162 -51.24 14.57 -12.84
N THR A 163 -50.56 15.11 -13.86
CA THR A 163 -50.36 16.55 -14.05
C THR A 163 -50.97 16.98 -15.38
N THR A 164 -52.29 17.13 -15.42
CA THR A 164 -53.01 18.05 -16.33
C THR A 164 -54.32 18.44 -15.67
#